data_AF-A0A3N7HKW7-F1
#
_entry.id   AF-A0A3N7HKW7-F1
#
_cell.length_a   1.000
_cell.length_b   1.000
_cell.length_c   1.000
_cell.angle_alpha   90.00
_cell.angle_beta   90.00
_cell.angle_gamma   90.00
#
_symmetry.space_group_name_H-M   'P 1'
#
loop_
_entity.id
_entity.type
_entity.pdbx_description
1 polymer ?
#
loop_
_entity_poly.entity_id
_entity_poly.type
_entity_poly.pdbx_seq_one_letter_code
_entity_poly.pdbx_strand_id
1 'polypeptide(L)'
;MRSLLSAIDRKAASLAADLHPAWIDAAWARLGPQAARTAARLPLRRHSALLARVYDLRWPALTAFREPAHRLALLDRAGLVKVLAACALDGRRDAVRRSVGRVVRELLIEGIGESAYEKVLQEPAPLMQAVEPMAAFDADPERLAIEGFRLLCSQAAWRHPMLITIVRLSLPPAAQGGEPHPDSRPSGATQRTVDRLHEYFPELAWLFGSDMDRALSVSPTGSSAPPTSLH
;
A
#
# COMPACT_ATOMS: atom_id res chain seq x y z
N MET A 1 -19.39 5.42 -1.32
CA MET A 1 -18.93 6.31 -2.42
C MET A 1 -18.31 7.62 -1.92
N ARG A 2 -19.03 8.48 -1.17
CA ARG A 2 -18.50 9.78 -0.70
C ARG A 2 -17.19 9.66 0.10
N SER A 3 -17.08 8.62 0.94
CA SER A 3 -15.88 8.35 1.74
C SER A 3 -14.65 8.04 0.87
N LEU A 4 -14.83 7.31 -0.23
CA LEU A 4 -13.74 6.97 -1.16
C LEU A 4 -13.26 8.19 -1.95
N LEU A 5 -14.19 9.00 -2.45
CA LEU A 5 -13.86 10.27 -3.10
C LEU A 5 -13.09 11.19 -2.15
N SER A 6 -13.56 11.32 -0.90
CA SER A 6 -12.85 12.09 0.13
C SER A 6 -11.45 11.54 0.41
N ALA A 7 -11.27 10.22 0.39
CA ALA A 7 -9.95 9.60 0.55
C ALA A 7 -9.02 9.91 -0.63
N ILE A 8 -9.52 9.84 -1.87
CA ILE A 8 -8.77 10.23 -3.07
C ILE A 8 -8.38 11.71 -3.02
N ASP A 9 -9.32 12.60 -2.70
CA ASP A 9 -9.06 14.04 -2.59
C ASP A 9 -8.05 14.36 -1.49
N ARG A 10 -8.14 13.65 -0.35
CA ARG A 10 -7.19 13.78 0.75
C ARG A 10 -5.81 13.33 0.31
N LYS A 11 -5.70 12.14 -0.30
CA LYS A 11 -4.44 11.57 -0.78
C LYS A 11 -3.79 12.47 -1.85
N ALA A 12 -4.59 13.02 -2.77
CA ALA A 12 -4.11 13.99 -3.75
C ALA A 12 -3.60 15.28 -3.09
N ALA A 13 -4.30 15.77 -2.06
CA ALA A 13 -3.91 16.96 -1.31
C ALA A 13 -2.66 16.73 -0.45
N SER A 14 -2.47 15.54 0.12
CA SER A 14 -1.37 15.18 1.01
C SER A 14 -0.20 14.47 0.34
N LEU A 15 -0.23 14.26 -0.98
CA LEU A 15 0.78 13.49 -1.71
C LEU A 15 2.22 13.82 -1.29
N ALA A 16 2.56 15.10 -1.18
CA ALA A 16 3.92 15.52 -0.79
C ALA A 16 4.36 14.99 0.60
N ALA A 17 3.43 14.85 1.55
CA ALA A 17 3.72 14.27 2.87
C ALA A 17 3.81 12.73 2.82
N ASP A 18 3.19 12.12 1.81
CA ASP A 18 3.13 10.67 1.67
C ASP A 18 4.22 10.08 0.79
N LEU A 19 4.96 10.91 0.04
CA LEU A 19 6.11 10.44 -0.73
C LEU A 19 7.30 10.20 0.19
N HIS A 20 8.15 9.24 -0.18
CA HIS A 20 9.44 9.11 0.48
C HIS A 20 10.31 10.35 0.20
N PRO A 21 11.01 10.93 1.20
CA PRO A 21 11.78 12.17 1.02
C PRO A 21 12.77 12.13 -0.16
N ALA A 22 13.48 11.01 -0.35
CA ALA A 22 14.39 10.83 -1.47
C ALA A 22 13.74 11.02 -2.87
N TRP A 23 12.44 10.74 -3.02
CA TRP A 23 11.73 11.04 -4.26
C TRP A 23 11.49 12.54 -4.39
N ILE A 24 11.08 13.22 -3.32
CA ILE A 24 10.91 14.67 -3.32
C ILE A 24 12.22 15.37 -3.70
N ASP A 25 13.35 14.95 -3.11
CA ASP A 25 14.68 15.46 -3.44
C ASP A 25 15.04 15.21 -4.91
N ALA A 26 14.76 14.00 -5.42
CA ALA A 26 14.99 13.65 -6.82
C ALA A 26 14.13 14.48 -7.79
N ALA A 27 12.87 14.75 -7.46
CA ALA A 27 11.99 15.63 -8.23
C ALA A 27 12.57 17.05 -8.32
N TRP A 28 13.08 17.56 -7.19
CA TRP A 28 13.64 18.90 -7.09
C TRP A 28 14.99 19.05 -7.77
N ALA A 29 15.83 18.02 -7.71
CA ALA A 29 17.08 17.98 -8.48
C ALA A 29 16.80 18.10 -9.99
N ARG A 30 15.73 17.50 -10.50
CA ARG A 30 15.33 17.59 -11.93
C ARG A 30 14.87 18.97 -12.35
N LEU A 31 14.19 19.70 -11.46
CA LEU A 31 13.67 21.05 -11.76
C LEU A 31 14.71 22.16 -11.49
N GLY A 32 15.80 21.83 -10.79
CA GLY A 32 16.87 22.76 -10.44
C GLY A 32 16.66 23.49 -9.10
N PRO A 33 17.74 24.05 -8.53
CA PRO A 33 17.77 24.57 -7.16
C PRO A 33 16.90 25.80 -6.92
N GLN A 34 16.59 26.58 -7.97
CA GLN A 34 15.69 27.72 -7.85
C GLN A 34 14.23 27.27 -7.76
N ALA A 35 13.83 26.28 -8.57
CA ALA A 35 12.49 25.70 -8.50
C ALA A 35 12.25 25.00 -7.16
N ALA A 36 13.24 24.25 -6.65
CA ALA A 36 13.20 23.59 -5.35
C ALA A 36 12.93 24.57 -4.19
N ARG A 37 13.67 25.69 -4.14
CA ARG A 37 13.51 26.74 -3.11
C ARG A 37 12.12 27.38 -3.16
N THR A 38 11.58 27.62 -4.36
CA THR A 38 10.23 28.15 -4.52
C THR A 38 9.18 27.13 -4.10
N ALA A 39 9.35 25.87 -4.51
CA ALA A 39 8.43 24.77 -4.19
C ALA A 39 8.30 24.53 -2.68
N ALA A 40 9.40 24.62 -1.93
CA ALA A 40 9.42 24.47 -0.48
C ALA A 40 8.57 25.51 0.27
N ARG A 41 8.25 26.65 -0.35
CA ARG A 41 7.40 27.71 0.23
C ARG A 41 5.93 27.58 -0.15
N LEU A 42 5.58 26.62 -1.01
CA LEU A 42 4.20 26.44 -1.46
C LEU A 42 3.36 25.78 -0.35
N PRO A 43 2.08 26.13 -0.23
CA PRO A 43 1.14 25.36 0.58
C PRO A 43 1.12 23.88 0.16
N LEU A 44 0.91 22.98 1.12
CA LEU A 44 0.98 21.51 0.92
C LEU A 44 0.21 21.05 -0.32
N ARG A 45 -1.03 21.51 -0.53
CA ARG A 45 -1.83 21.15 -1.72
C ARG A 45 -1.17 21.52 -3.05
N ARG A 46 -0.56 22.70 -3.14
CA ARG A 46 0.12 23.15 -4.37
C ARG A 46 1.43 22.39 -4.57
N HIS A 47 2.16 22.11 -3.49
CA HIS A 47 3.34 21.26 -3.49
C HIS A 47 2.99 19.84 -3.99
N SER A 48 1.96 19.21 -3.43
CA SER A 48 1.43 17.91 -3.87
C SER A 48 1.06 17.91 -5.36
N ALA A 49 0.35 18.94 -5.82
CA ALA A 49 -0.03 19.05 -7.24
C ALA A 49 1.18 19.20 -8.18
N LEU A 50 2.23 19.91 -7.75
CA LEU A 50 3.47 20.03 -8.52
C LEU A 50 4.21 18.69 -8.61
N LEU A 51 4.36 17.98 -7.50
CA LEU A 51 4.97 16.64 -7.48
C LEU A 51 4.18 15.66 -8.35
N ALA A 52 2.84 15.69 -8.29
CA ALA A 52 2.00 14.89 -9.16
C ALA A 52 2.29 15.17 -10.65
N ARG A 53 2.51 16.42 -11.04
CA ARG A 53 2.91 16.77 -12.41
C ARG A 53 4.31 16.30 -12.78
N VAL A 54 5.28 16.43 -11.88
CA VAL A 54 6.67 15.96 -12.12
C VAL A 54 6.73 14.45 -12.39
N TYR A 55 5.85 13.69 -11.74
CA TYR A 55 5.74 12.25 -11.89
C TYR A 55 4.63 11.79 -12.85
N ASP A 56 3.98 12.71 -13.58
CA ASP A 56 2.80 12.46 -14.44
C ASP A 56 1.74 11.58 -13.78
N LEU A 57 1.45 11.82 -12.51
CA LEU A 57 0.46 11.08 -11.74
C LEU A 57 -0.96 11.53 -12.11
N ARG A 58 -1.80 10.55 -12.45
CA ARG A 58 -3.21 10.77 -12.79
C ARG A 58 -4.09 9.85 -11.98
N TRP A 59 -5.03 10.40 -11.23
CA TRP A 59 -5.95 9.56 -10.46
C TRP A 59 -6.84 8.74 -11.39
N PRO A 60 -6.90 7.40 -11.23
CA PRO A 60 -7.75 6.58 -12.07
C PRO A 60 -9.22 6.73 -11.70
N ALA A 61 -10.10 6.21 -12.57
CA ALA A 61 -11.53 6.16 -12.29
C ALA A 61 -11.84 5.33 -11.03
N LEU A 62 -12.96 5.63 -10.37
CA LEU A 62 -13.37 4.94 -9.14
C LEU A 62 -13.47 3.42 -9.28
N THR A 63 -13.79 2.93 -10.48
CA THR A 63 -13.87 1.50 -10.81
C THR A 63 -12.53 0.78 -10.61
N ALA A 64 -11.40 1.47 -10.75
CA ALA A 64 -10.08 0.89 -10.49
C ALA A 64 -9.92 0.49 -9.02
N PHE A 65 -10.60 1.15 -8.08
CA PHE A 65 -10.53 0.84 -6.65
C PHE A 65 -11.45 -0.31 -6.21
N ARG A 66 -12.10 -1.01 -7.15
CA ARG A 66 -12.87 -2.23 -6.84
C ARG A 66 -12.00 -3.32 -6.25
N GLU A 67 -10.80 -3.50 -6.77
CA GLU A 67 -9.83 -4.43 -6.22
C GLU A 67 -9.27 -3.89 -4.89
N PRO A 68 -9.34 -4.66 -3.77
CA PRO A 68 -8.87 -4.17 -2.47
C PRO A 68 -7.38 -3.77 -2.48
N ALA A 69 -6.54 -4.46 -3.24
CA ALA A 69 -5.11 -4.12 -3.40
C ALA A 69 -4.90 -2.69 -3.92
N HIS A 70 -5.76 -2.22 -4.83
CA HIS A 70 -5.69 -0.87 -5.39
C HIS A 70 -5.97 0.22 -4.37
N ARG A 71 -6.69 -0.10 -3.29
CA ARG A 71 -7.02 0.84 -2.22
C ARG A 71 -5.83 1.14 -1.31
N LEU A 72 -4.77 0.33 -1.33
CA LEU A 72 -3.51 0.62 -0.65
C LEU A 72 -2.92 1.97 -1.05
N ALA A 73 -3.13 2.39 -2.31
CA ALA A 73 -2.67 3.69 -2.80
C ALA A 73 -3.35 4.89 -2.12
N LEU A 74 -4.41 4.69 -1.35
CA LEU A 74 -5.13 5.72 -0.62
C LEU A 74 -4.67 5.88 0.84
N LEU A 75 -3.84 4.96 1.33
CA LEU A 75 -3.26 5.06 2.67
C LEU A 75 -2.22 6.19 2.71
N ASP A 76 -2.07 6.82 3.86
CA ASP A 76 -0.89 7.66 4.11
C ASP A 76 0.39 6.80 4.15
N ARG A 77 1.56 7.43 4.12
CA ARG A 77 2.82 6.67 4.09
C ARG A 77 2.96 5.70 5.27
N ALA A 78 2.60 6.12 6.48
CA ALA A 78 2.78 5.31 7.68
C ALA A 78 1.88 4.07 7.67
N GLY A 79 0.60 4.23 7.34
CA GLY A 79 -0.35 3.14 7.18
C GLY A 79 0.03 2.21 6.04
N LEU A 80 0.51 2.75 4.92
CA LEU A 80 1.00 1.95 3.79
C LEU A 80 2.20 1.07 4.19
N VAL A 81 3.20 1.63 4.87
CA VAL A 81 4.37 0.86 5.36
C VAL A 81 3.92 -0.26 6.31
N LYS A 82 3.06 0.04 7.29
CA LYS A 82 2.49 -0.94 8.22
C LYS A 82 1.82 -2.10 7.50
N VAL A 83 0.92 -1.79 6.56
CA VAL A 83 0.15 -2.79 5.83
C VAL A 83 1.05 -3.65 4.94
N LEU A 84 1.98 -3.05 4.19
CA LEU A 84 2.90 -3.80 3.35
C LEU A 84 3.84 -4.69 4.17
N ALA A 85 4.33 -4.20 5.30
CA ALA A 85 5.14 -4.99 6.21
C ALA A 85 4.36 -6.20 6.77
N ALA A 86 3.09 -6.02 7.15
CA ALA A 86 2.23 -7.13 7.55
C ALA A 86 2.04 -8.16 6.42
N CYS A 87 1.87 -7.71 5.17
CA CYS A 87 1.81 -8.60 4.01
C CYS A 87 3.08 -9.44 3.84
N ALA A 88 4.27 -8.89 4.12
CA ALA A 88 5.53 -9.65 4.09
C ALA A 88 5.60 -10.69 5.20
N LEU A 89 5.21 -10.30 6.42
CA LEU A 89 5.22 -11.18 7.59
C LEU A 89 4.23 -12.34 7.47
N ASP A 90 3.15 -12.16 6.71
CA ASP A 90 2.17 -13.21 6.45
C ASP A 90 2.76 -14.41 5.69
N GLY A 91 3.76 -14.17 4.84
CA GLY A 91 4.54 -15.23 4.19
C GLY A 91 5.61 -15.86 5.10
N ARG A 92 5.95 -15.21 6.22
CA ARG A 92 7.06 -15.54 7.13
C ARG A 92 6.60 -15.88 8.56
N ARG A 93 5.33 -16.26 8.73
CA ARG A 93 4.70 -16.55 10.05
C ARG A 93 5.53 -17.50 10.92
N ASP A 94 6.14 -18.51 10.30
CA ASP A 94 7.02 -19.47 10.98
C ASP A 94 8.29 -18.83 11.54
N ALA A 95 8.93 -17.94 10.77
CA ALA A 95 10.10 -17.18 11.24
C ALA A 95 9.74 -16.29 12.42
N VAL A 96 8.60 -15.60 12.33
CA VAL A 96 8.10 -14.71 13.38
C VAL A 96 7.78 -15.48 14.67
N ARG A 97 7.15 -16.65 14.57
CA ARG A 97 6.84 -17.51 15.73
C ARG A 97 8.09 -18.05 16.42
N ARG A 98 9.13 -18.38 15.64
CA ARG A 98 10.42 -18.88 16.18
C ARG A 98 11.30 -17.77 16.74
N SER A 99 11.01 -16.50 16.44
CA SER A 99 11.69 -15.36 17.05
C SER A 99 11.24 -15.17 18.50
N VAL A 100 12.05 -15.68 19.44
CA VAL A 100 11.82 -15.56 20.90
C VAL A 100 12.37 -14.22 21.46
N GLY A 101 13.09 -13.45 20.65
CA GLY A 101 13.73 -12.21 21.09
C GLY A 101 12.72 -11.09 21.37
N ARG A 102 12.74 -10.55 22.60
CA ARG A 102 11.92 -9.39 23.02
C ARG A 102 12.08 -8.19 22.08
N VAL A 103 13.31 -7.89 21.67
CA VAL A 103 13.62 -6.77 20.76
C VAL A 103 12.93 -6.94 19.40
N VAL A 104 13.00 -8.13 18.80
CA VAL A 104 12.35 -8.40 17.50
C VAL A 104 10.84 -8.24 17.63
N ARG A 105 10.24 -8.76 18.71
CA ARG A 105 8.81 -8.60 18.97
C ARG A 105 8.40 -7.13 19.11
N GLU A 106 9.15 -6.35 19.89
CA GLU A 106 8.87 -4.91 20.08
C GLU A 106 8.96 -4.15 18.75
N LEU A 107 9.99 -4.41 17.95
CA LEU A 107 10.14 -3.81 16.61
C LEU A 107 8.97 -4.16 15.68
N LEU A 108 8.52 -5.42 15.68
CA LEU A 108 7.38 -5.84 14.85
C LEU A 108 6.08 -5.18 15.32
N ILE A 109 5.80 -5.15 16.62
CA ILE A 109 4.59 -4.51 17.17
C ILE A 109 4.60 -3.00 16.89
N GLU A 110 5.74 -2.32 17.06
CA GLU A 110 5.87 -0.90 16.71
C GLU A 110 5.69 -0.68 15.20
N GLY A 111 6.28 -1.56 14.39
CA GLY A 111 6.31 -1.46 12.94
C GLY A 111 4.99 -1.76 12.24
N ILE A 112 4.19 -2.73 12.71
CA ILE A 112 2.93 -3.15 12.08
C ILE A 112 1.69 -3.00 12.97
N GLY A 113 1.86 -2.74 14.26
CA GLY A 113 0.77 -2.70 15.23
C GLY A 113 0.49 -4.05 15.88
N GLU A 114 0.01 -4.01 17.11
CA GLU A 114 -0.24 -5.19 17.95
C GLU A 114 -1.29 -6.13 17.35
N SER A 115 -2.43 -5.59 16.89
CA SER A 115 -3.50 -6.37 16.25
C SER A 115 -3.00 -7.18 15.05
N ALA A 116 -2.24 -6.54 14.16
CA ALA A 116 -1.69 -7.21 12.99
C ALA A 116 -0.66 -8.29 13.39
N TYR A 117 0.18 -8.01 14.38
CA TYR A 117 1.15 -8.98 14.91
C TYR A 117 0.45 -10.22 15.48
N GLU A 118 -0.57 -10.04 16.31
CA GLU A 118 -1.35 -11.16 16.86
C GLU A 118 -2.01 -11.99 15.76
N LYS A 119 -2.55 -11.35 14.71
CA LYS A 119 -3.16 -12.05 13.57
C LYS A 119 -2.16 -12.88 12.78
N VAL A 120 -0.97 -12.34 12.51
CA VAL A 120 0.14 -13.09 11.89
C VAL A 120 0.48 -14.34 12.72
N LEU A 121 0.45 -14.23 14.06
CA LEU A 121 0.74 -15.36 14.94
C LEU A 121 -0.39 -16.38 15.06
N GLN A 122 -1.65 -16.01 14.89
CA GLN A 122 -2.80 -16.90 15.05
C GLN A 122 -3.00 -17.83 13.85
N GLU A 123 -2.67 -17.38 12.65
CA GLU A 123 -2.95 -18.12 11.43
C GLU A 123 -1.99 -19.30 11.21
N PRO A 124 -2.46 -20.48 10.77
CA PRO A 124 -1.58 -21.62 10.52
C PRO A 124 -0.51 -21.25 9.49
N ALA A 125 0.74 -21.64 9.77
CA ALA A 125 1.82 -21.41 8.84
C ALA A 125 1.71 -22.39 7.65
N PRO A 126 2.06 -21.97 6.43
CA PRO A 126 2.23 -22.91 5.33
C PRO A 126 3.23 -23.99 5.75
N LEU A 127 2.86 -25.26 5.62
CA LEU A 127 3.74 -26.39 5.89
C LEU A 127 5.01 -26.30 5.02
N MET A 128 6.16 -26.51 5.65
CA MET A 128 7.51 -26.72 5.10
C MET A 128 8.37 -25.49 4.79
N GLN A 129 9.30 -25.20 5.72
CA GLN A 129 10.76 -25.32 5.55
C GLN A 129 11.42 -25.07 6.92
N ALA A 130 12.67 -25.50 7.11
CA ALA A 130 13.46 -25.12 8.28
C ALA A 130 13.80 -23.62 8.15
N VAL A 131 12.87 -22.77 8.55
CA VAL A 131 13.02 -21.32 8.45
C VAL A 131 13.73 -20.81 9.70
N GLU A 132 14.84 -20.12 9.49
CA GLU A 132 15.61 -19.47 10.55
C GLU A 132 14.77 -18.40 11.28
N PRO A 133 15.01 -18.19 12.59
CA PRO A 133 14.38 -17.10 13.32
C PRO A 133 14.67 -15.75 12.67
N MET A 134 13.68 -14.85 12.67
CA MET A 134 13.86 -13.49 12.17
C MET A 134 14.85 -12.71 13.02
N ALA A 135 15.88 -12.16 12.38
CA ALA A 135 16.83 -11.26 13.00
C ALA A 135 16.24 -9.84 13.16
N ALA A 136 16.74 -9.06 14.13
CA ALA A 136 16.28 -7.69 14.36
C ALA A 136 16.45 -6.78 13.13
N PHE A 137 17.50 -7.00 12.34
CA PHE A 137 17.75 -6.28 11.09
C PHE A 137 16.68 -6.54 10.02
N ASP A 138 16.03 -7.71 10.05
CA ASP A 138 14.97 -8.09 9.11
C ASP A 138 13.58 -7.68 9.61
N ALA A 139 13.48 -7.24 10.86
CA ALA A 139 12.26 -6.70 11.45
C ALA A 139 12.06 -5.20 11.17
N ASP A 140 12.97 -4.58 10.40
CA ASP A 140 12.83 -3.18 9.98
C ASP A 140 11.57 -2.98 9.12
N PRO A 141 10.66 -2.06 9.50
CA PRO A 141 9.36 -1.92 8.85
C PRO A 141 9.47 -1.44 7.40
N GLU A 142 10.48 -0.62 7.05
CA GLU A 142 10.64 -0.18 5.67
C GLU A 142 11.13 -1.32 4.77
N ARG A 143 12.06 -2.15 5.25
CA ARG A 143 12.54 -3.34 4.53
C ARG A 143 11.40 -4.34 4.33
N LEU A 144 10.61 -4.61 5.38
CA LEU A 144 9.43 -5.46 5.29
C LEU A 144 8.38 -4.89 4.32
N ALA A 145 8.15 -3.57 4.32
CA ALA A 145 7.23 -2.94 3.39
C ALA A 145 7.68 -3.08 1.92
N ILE A 146 9.00 -2.98 1.66
CA ILE A 146 9.58 -3.23 0.33
C ILE A 146 9.35 -4.69 -0.08
N GLU A 147 9.60 -5.64 0.81
CA GLU A 147 9.36 -7.07 0.58
C GLU A 147 7.88 -7.33 0.26
N GLY A 148 6.96 -6.82 1.07
CA GLY A 148 5.52 -6.96 0.88
C GLY A 148 5.04 -6.33 -0.42
N PHE A 149 5.57 -5.16 -0.80
CA PHE A 149 5.29 -4.54 -2.09
C PHE A 149 5.73 -5.42 -3.27
N ARG A 150 6.92 -6.03 -3.19
CA ARG A 150 7.43 -6.94 -4.22
C ARG A 150 6.58 -8.20 -4.33
N LEU A 151 6.18 -8.79 -3.19
CA LEU A 151 5.30 -9.96 -3.15
C LEU A 151 3.94 -9.68 -3.79
N LEU A 152 3.34 -8.52 -3.52
CA LEU A 152 2.08 -8.11 -4.16
C LEU A 152 2.23 -7.92 -5.68
N CYS A 153 3.34 -7.33 -6.12
CA CYS A 153 3.60 -7.15 -7.55
C CYS A 153 3.82 -8.48 -8.28
N SER A 154 4.55 -9.44 -7.67
CA SER A 154 4.88 -10.72 -8.33
C SER A 154 3.67 -11.65 -8.48
N GLN A 155 2.66 -11.51 -7.63
CA GLN A 155 1.46 -12.36 -7.64
C GLN A 155 0.34 -11.86 -8.57
N ALA A 156 0.56 -10.77 -9.31
CA ALA A 156 -0.44 -10.14 -10.17
C ALA A 156 -1.77 -9.79 -9.47
N ALA A 157 -1.74 -9.70 -8.12
CA ALA A 157 -2.81 -9.19 -7.26
C ALA A 157 -3.07 -7.69 -7.49
N TRP A 158 -2.10 -7.03 -8.14
CA TRP A 158 -2.10 -5.61 -8.42
C TRP A 158 -1.75 -5.36 -9.88
N ARG A 159 -2.65 -4.71 -10.62
CA ARG A 159 -2.48 -4.54 -12.07
C ARG A 159 -2.53 -3.10 -12.54
N HIS A 160 -3.05 -2.17 -11.75
CA HIS A 160 -3.19 -0.78 -12.20
C HIS A 160 -1.85 -0.01 -12.11
N PRO A 161 -1.19 0.33 -13.24
CA PRO A 161 0.19 0.85 -13.23
C PRO A 161 0.33 2.15 -12.44
N MET A 162 -0.66 3.04 -12.53
CA MET A 162 -0.61 4.33 -11.82
C MET A 162 -0.69 4.19 -10.30
N LEU A 163 -1.48 3.23 -9.80
CA LEU A 163 -1.60 3.01 -8.36
C LEU A 163 -0.33 2.33 -7.83
N ILE A 164 0.27 1.44 -8.62
CA ILE A 164 1.60 0.88 -8.36
C ILE A 164 2.64 2.01 -8.24
N THR A 165 2.62 2.96 -9.18
CA THR A 165 3.54 4.11 -9.14
C THR A 165 3.34 4.96 -7.89
N ILE A 166 2.09 5.27 -7.52
CA ILE A 166 1.81 6.07 -6.31
C ILE A 166 2.39 5.40 -5.06
N VAL A 167 2.15 4.11 -4.86
CA VAL A 167 2.70 3.39 -3.71
C VAL A 167 4.21 3.26 -3.78
N ARG A 168 4.77 3.02 -4.97
CA ARG A 168 6.23 2.98 -5.18
C ARG A 168 6.89 4.28 -4.75
N LEU A 169 6.29 5.43 -5.05
CA LEU A 169 6.81 6.74 -4.66
C LEU A 169 6.70 7.01 -3.14
N SER A 170 5.88 6.25 -2.40
CA SER A 170 5.85 6.30 -0.93
C SER A 170 6.95 5.46 -0.27
N LEU A 171 7.60 4.57 -1.02
CA LEU A 171 8.66 3.68 -0.54
C LEU A 171 10.06 4.20 -0.91
N PRO A 172 11.12 3.77 -0.20
CA PRO A 172 12.50 4.13 -0.54
C PRO A 172 12.88 3.74 -1.98
N PRO A 173 13.65 4.56 -2.72
CA PRO A 173 14.03 4.26 -4.10
C PRO A 173 14.80 2.95 -4.27
N ALA A 174 15.58 2.52 -3.27
CA ALA A 174 16.33 1.26 -3.29
C ALA A 174 15.42 0.00 -3.39
N ALA A 175 14.12 0.17 -3.16
CA ALA A 175 13.11 -0.86 -3.40
C ALA A 175 13.06 -1.36 -4.86
N GLN A 176 13.59 -0.59 -5.81
CA GLN A 176 13.43 -0.82 -7.26
C GLN A 176 14.37 -1.88 -7.84
N GLY A 177 15.49 -2.22 -7.19
CA GLY A 177 16.58 -3.00 -7.80
C GLY A 177 16.92 -4.33 -7.13
N GLY A 178 16.14 -4.79 -6.15
CA GLY A 178 16.41 -6.07 -5.50
C GLY A 178 15.88 -7.22 -6.34
N GLU A 179 16.76 -8.16 -6.70
CA GLU A 179 16.32 -9.45 -7.22
C GLU A 179 15.32 -10.08 -6.24
N PRO A 180 14.22 -10.68 -6.74
CA PRO A 180 13.32 -11.45 -5.90
C PRO A 180 14.13 -12.53 -5.18
N HIS A 181 13.95 -12.64 -3.86
CA HIS A 181 14.58 -13.71 -3.11
C HIS A 181 14.10 -15.06 -3.71
N PRO A 182 15.00 -15.99 -4.06
CA PRO A 182 14.68 -17.19 -4.86
C PRO A 182 13.61 -18.09 -4.24
N ASP A 183 13.36 -17.96 -2.93
CA ASP A 183 12.32 -18.71 -2.20
C ASP A 183 10.94 -18.03 -2.21
N SER A 184 10.79 -16.88 -2.86
CA SER A 184 9.51 -16.15 -2.97
C SER A 184 8.61 -16.78 -4.04
N ARG A 185 8.15 -18.01 -3.82
CA ARG A 185 7.14 -18.62 -4.69
C ARG A 185 5.85 -17.81 -4.63
N PRO A 186 5.14 -17.62 -5.75
CA PRO A 186 3.81 -17.01 -5.75
C PRO A 186 2.85 -17.94 -4.99
N SER A 187 2.69 -17.68 -3.71
CA SER A 187 1.67 -18.31 -2.89
C SER A 187 0.41 -17.45 -3.00
N GLY A 188 -0.75 -18.05 -3.32
CA GLY A 188 -2.04 -17.35 -3.24
C GLY A 188 -2.38 -16.81 -1.84
N ALA A 189 -1.48 -16.95 -0.87
CA ALA A 189 -1.55 -16.37 0.46
C ALA A 189 -1.68 -14.83 0.44
N THR A 190 -0.92 -14.09 -0.38
CA THR A 190 -0.92 -12.62 -0.26
C THR A 190 -2.21 -11.98 -0.77
N GLN A 191 -2.87 -12.56 -1.79
CA GLN A 191 -4.22 -12.15 -2.17
C GLN A 191 -5.20 -12.31 -0.99
N ARG A 192 -5.11 -13.44 -0.26
CA ARG A 192 -5.94 -13.67 0.94
C ARG A 192 -5.61 -12.66 2.04
N THR A 193 -4.34 -12.30 2.22
CA THR A 193 -3.95 -11.28 3.21
C THR A 193 -4.58 -9.94 2.87
N VAL A 194 -4.55 -9.53 1.59
CA VAL A 194 -5.15 -8.28 1.11
C VAL A 194 -6.66 -8.26 1.33
N ASP A 195 -7.36 -9.35 1.01
CA ASP A 195 -8.81 -9.46 1.20
C ASP A 195 -9.20 -9.43 2.70
N ARG A 196 -8.28 -9.82 3.59
CA ARG A 196 -8.47 -9.87 5.04
C ARG A 196 -7.84 -8.70 5.78
N LEU A 197 -7.36 -7.65 5.10
CA LEU A 197 -6.68 -6.52 5.76
C LEU A 197 -7.49 -5.86 6.88
N HIS A 198 -8.82 -5.83 6.75
CA HIS A 198 -9.72 -5.32 7.79
C HIS A 198 -9.66 -6.11 9.11
N GLU A 199 -9.21 -7.37 9.07
CA GLU A 199 -9.00 -8.20 10.27
C GLU A 199 -7.67 -7.89 10.97
N TYR A 200 -6.64 -7.53 10.20
CA TYR A 200 -5.32 -7.13 10.73
C TYR A 200 -5.36 -5.68 11.25
N PHE A 201 -6.08 -4.81 10.53
CA PHE A 201 -6.19 -3.37 10.77
C PHE A 201 -7.67 -2.94 10.84
N PRO A 202 -8.34 -3.15 11.99
CA PRO A 202 -9.75 -2.79 12.17
C PRO A 202 -10.04 -1.31 11.88
N GLU A 203 -9.08 -0.42 12.14
CA GLU A 203 -9.16 1.01 11.83
C GLU A 203 -9.25 1.30 10.32
N LEU A 204 -8.87 0.34 9.48
CA LEU A 204 -8.96 0.42 8.01
C LEU A 204 -10.17 -0.34 7.45
N ALA A 205 -11.06 -0.88 8.32
CA ALA A 205 -12.25 -1.62 7.88
C ALA A 205 -13.19 -0.80 7.00
N TRP A 206 -13.21 0.53 7.14
CA TRP A 206 -13.99 1.41 6.25
C TRP A 206 -13.50 1.37 4.79
N LEU A 207 -12.24 1.01 4.56
CA LEU A 207 -11.59 0.98 3.24
C LEU A 207 -11.51 -0.44 2.66
N PHE A 208 -11.22 -1.43 3.50
CA PHE A 208 -11.03 -2.83 3.08
C PHE A 208 -12.16 -3.79 3.50
N GLY A 209 -13.21 -3.29 4.17
CA GLY A 209 -14.34 -4.10 4.62
C GLY A 209 -15.50 -4.17 3.62
N SER A 210 -16.44 -5.08 3.92
CA SER A 210 -17.58 -5.42 3.06
C SER A 210 -18.52 -4.26 2.70
N ASP A 211 -18.55 -3.20 3.51
CA ASP A 211 -19.36 -2.01 3.24
C ASP A 211 -18.82 -1.22 2.04
N MET A 212 -17.49 -1.15 1.89
CA MET A 212 -16.87 -0.51 0.72
C MET A 212 -17.10 -1.34 -0.54
N ASP A 213 -17.00 -2.66 -0.45
CA ASP A 213 -17.25 -3.57 -1.58
C ASP A 213 -18.69 -3.47 -2.07
N ARG A 214 -19.65 -3.38 -1.14
CA ARG A 214 -21.06 -3.12 -1.46
C ARG A 214 -21.23 -1.76 -2.14
N ALA A 215 -20.60 -0.71 -1.62
CA ALA A 215 -20.69 0.62 -2.22
C ALA A 215 -20.15 0.70 -3.66
N LEU A 216 -19.13 -0.09 -4.00
CA LEU A 216 -18.52 -0.12 -5.33
C LEU A 216 -19.20 -1.11 -6.30
N SER A 217 -19.90 -2.11 -5.76
CA SER A 217 -20.72 -3.07 -6.52
C SER A 217 -22.06 -2.49 -6.97
N VAL A 218 -22.69 -1.60 -6.17
CA VAL A 218 -24.02 -1.03 -6.45
C VAL A 218 -23.99 0.06 -7.53
N SER A 219 -22.82 0.42 -8.08
CA SER A 219 -22.72 1.43 -9.15
C SER A 219 -23.28 0.88 -10.46
N PRO A 220 -24.50 1.28 -10.90
CA PRO A 220 -25.11 0.73 -12.08
C PRO A 220 -24.52 1.40 -13.32
N THR A 221 -23.96 0.60 -14.22
CA THR A 221 -24.11 0.85 -15.65
C THR A 221 -25.59 0.77 -15.98
N GLY A 222 -26.22 1.89 -16.31
CA GLY A 222 -27.65 1.93 -16.59
C GLY A 222 -28.14 3.30 -17.03
N SER A 223 -27.50 3.89 -18.04
CA SER A 223 -28.12 4.92 -18.87
C SER A 223 -29.29 4.27 -19.60
N SER A 224 -30.48 4.31 -19.01
CA SER A 224 -31.72 3.97 -19.71
C SER A 224 -32.05 5.15 -20.62
N ALA A 225 -31.82 4.98 -21.92
CA ALA A 225 -32.37 5.86 -22.93
C ALA A 225 -33.91 5.87 -22.81
N PRO A 226 -34.57 7.03 -22.94
CA PRO A 226 -36.02 7.07 -23.02
C PRO A 226 -36.47 6.49 -24.37
N PRO A 227 -37.60 5.76 -24.43
CA PRO A 227 -38.18 5.36 -25.70
C PRO A 227 -38.67 6.62 -26.43
N THR A 228 -38.01 6.97 -27.53
CA THR A 228 -38.51 7.94 -28.50
C THR A 228 -39.81 7.38 -29.07
N SER A 229 -40.94 7.88 -28.58
CA SER A 229 -42.23 7.63 -29.21
C SER A 229 -42.31 8.48 -30.47
N LEU A 230 -42.38 7.82 -31.62
CA LEU A 230 -42.75 8.41 -32.90
C LEU A 230 -44.23 8.77 -32.85
N HIS A 231 -44.53 10.05 -33.04
CA HIS A 231 -45.82 10.56 -33.48
C HIS A 231 -45.61 11.37 -34.75
#